data_AF-A0A9E4WU36-F1
#
_entry.id   AF-A0A9E4WU36-F1
#
_cell.length_a   1.000
_cell.length_b   1.000
_cell.length_c   1.000
_cell.angle_alpha   90.00
_cell.angle_beta   90.00
_cell.angle_gamma   90.00
#
_symmetry.space_group_name_H-M   'P 1'
#
loop_
_entity.id
_entity.type
_entity.pdbx_description
1 polymer ?
#
loop_
_entity_poly.entity_id
_entity_poly.type
_entity_poly.pdbx_seq_one_letter_code
_entity_poly.pdbx_strand_id
1 'polypeptide(L)'
;TATPTPTPTPTPTATPSPTPTATPTTTPMVGTEQQARLRVWIAVRSCFDPLPPLDVFTSYQDQPHRWIVEGRGELESLGGETETVTYGLWFVDVETGDITPSDRLARIAAANTSCFKEP
;
A
#
# COMPACT_ATOMS: atom_id res chain seq x y z
N THR A 1 56.47 -65.55 -17.00
CA THR A 1 55.14 -65.25 -16.43
C THR A 1 54.95 -63.75 -16.46
N ALA A 2 53.98 -63.24 -17.23
CA ALA A 2 53.73 -61.81 -17.37
C ALA A 2 52.67 -61.37 -16.36
N THR A 3 52.98 -60.34 -15.57
CA THR A 3 52.09 -59.77 -14.53
C THR A 3 51.09 -58.80 -15.17
N PRO A 4 49.77 -58.94 -14.93
CA PRO A 4 48.79 -58.00 -15.45
C PRO A 4 48.89 -56.65 -14.73
N THR A 5 48.91 -55.56 -15.50
CA THR A 5 48.88 -54.18 -15.00
C THR A 5 47.46 -53.82 -14.54
N PRO A 6 47.28 -53.23 -13.35
CA PRO A 6 45.95 -52.80 -12.91
C PRO A 6 45.43 -51.64 -13.77
N THR A 7 44.17 -51.74 -14.18
CA THR A 7 43.46 -50.68 -14.91
C THR A 7 43.03 -49.57 -13.95
N PRO A 8 43.24 -48.28 -14.25
CA PRO A 8 42.83 -47.20 -13.37
C PRO A 8 41.30 -47.09 -13.29
N THR A 9 40.78 -47.01 -12.06
CA THR A 9 39.36 -46.76 -11.78
C THR A 9 38.99 -45.31 -12.15
N PRO A 10 37.88 -45.05 -12.84
CA PRO A 10 37.45 -43.69 -13.13
C PRO A 10 37.09 -42.92 -11.86
N THR A 11 37.64 -41.73 -11.71
CA THR A 11 37.33 -40.80 -10.61
C THR A 11 35.91 -40.25 -10.77
N PRO A 12 35.07 -40.23 -9.71
CA PRO A 12 33.73 -39.64 -9.79
C PRO A 12 33.81 -38.14 -10.06
N THR A 13 33.07 -37.67 -11.06
CA THR A 13 32.94 -36.25 -11.40
C THR A 13 31.99 -35.58 -10.40
N ALA A 14 32.42 -34.48 -9.77
CA ALA A 14 31.59 -33.70 -8.87
C ALA A 14 30.39 -33.10 -9.64
N THR A 15 29.18 -33.32 -9.13
CA THR A 15 27.96 -32.72 -9.68
C THR A 15 27.87 -31.25 -9.22
N PRO A 16 27.58 -30.28 -10.11
CA PRO A 16 27.45 -28.89 -9.72
C PRO A 16 26.25 -28.70 -8.78
N SER A 17 26.45 -27.93 -7.71
CA SER A 17 25.39 -27.54 -6.78
C SER A 17 24.42 -26.57 -7.47
N PRO A 18 23.09 -26.70 -7.27
CA PRO A 18 22.13 -25.75 -7.84
C PRO A 18 22.39 -24.34 -7.29
N THR A 19 22.50 -23.36 -8.18
CA THR A 19 22.56 -21.95 -7.82
C THR A 19 21.18 -21.49 -7.33
N PRO A 20 21.06 -20.85 -6.16
CA PRO A 20 19.78 -20.31 -5.72
C PRO A 20 19.29 -19.25 -6.71
N THR A 21 18.07 -19.44 -7.24
CA THR A 21 17.38 -18.43 -8.03
C THR A 21 16.94 -17.30 -7.11
N ALA A 22 17.34 -16.06 -7.42
CA ALA A 22 16.86 -14.90 -6.67
C ALA A 22 15.35 -14.73 -6.88
N THR A 23 14.59 -14.69 -5.79
CA THR A 23 13.17 -14.33 -5.83
C THR A 23 13.04 -12.84 -6.16
N PRO A 24 12.21 -12.43 -7.14
CA PRO A 24 11.98 -11.01 -7.40
C PRO A 24 11.33 -10.35 -6.18
N THR A 25 11.96 -9.28 -5.67
CA THR A 25 11.35 -8.41 -4.66
C THR A 25 10.31 -7.54 -5.35
N THR A 26 9.02 -7.74 -5.05
CA THR A 26 7.95 -6.85 -5.50
C THR A 26 8.12 -5.48 -4.84
N THR A 27 8.31 -4.43 -5.62
CA THR A 27 8.30 -3.06 -5.10
C THR A 27 6.88 -2.68 -4.73
N PRO A 28 6.60 -2.22 -3.49
CA PRO A 28 5.26 -1.82 -3.08
C PRO A 28 4.81 -0.59 -3.87
N MET A 29 3.52 -0.55 -4.24
CA MET A 29 2.94 0.61 -4.93
C MET A 29 2.79 1.81 -3.98
N VAL A 30 2.47 1.56 -2.71
CA VAL A 30 2.31 2.57 -1.67
C VAL A 30 3.30 2.30 -0.54
N GLY A 31 4.55 2.71 -0.75
CA GLY A 31 5.67 2.48 0.17
C GLY A 31 5.79 3.53 1.28
N THR A 32 5.06 4.65 1.20
CA THR A 32 5.17 5.74 2.20
C THR A 32 3.81 6.23 2.68
N GLU A 33 3.79 6.81 3.88
CA GLU A 33 2.60 7.47 4.43
C GLU A 33 2.08 8.56 3.49
N GLN A 34 2.99 9.38 2.93
CA GLN A 34 2.60 10.46 2.03
C GLN A 34 1.89 9.94 0.78
N GLN A 35 2.34 8.81 0.23
CA GLN A 35 1.67 8.17 -0.90
C GLN A 35 0.27 7.67 -0.52
N ALA A 36 0.11 7.07 0.66
CA ALA A 36 -1.19 6.59 1.14
C ALA A 36 -2.19 7.75 1.32
N ARG A 37 -1.77 8.83 1.99
CA ARG A 37 -2.57 10.05 2.17
C ARG A 37 -2.97 10.67 0.84
N LEU A 38 -2.03 10.80 -0.09
CA LEU A 38 -2.27 11.40 -1.39
C LEU A 38 -3.27 10.58 -2.21
N ARG A 39 -3.17 9.24 -2.20
CA ARG A 39 -4.12 8.35 -2.88
C ARG A 39 -5.56 8.61 -2.39
N VAL A 40 -5.76 8.61 -1.08
CA VAL A 40 -7.08 8.85 -0.48
C VAL A 40 -7.58 10.25 -0.79
N TRP A 41 -6.74 11.28 -0.61
CA TRP A 41 -7.12 12.66 -0.91
C TRP A 41 -7.57 12.83 -2.36
N ILE A 42 -6.82 12.31 -3.34
CA ILE A 42 -7.20 12.38 -4.75
C ILE A 42 -8.55 11.70 -4.98
N ALA A 43 -8.77 10.54 -4.36
CA ALA A 43 -9.99 9.77 -4.55
C ALA A 43 -11.24 10.46 -4.01
N VAL A 44 -11.12 11.24 -2.94
CA VAL A 44 -12.28 11.73 -2.18
C VAL A 44 -12.44 13.25 -2.18
N ARG A 45 -11.42 14.03 -2.56
CA ARG A 45 -11.44 15.51 -2.44
C ARG A 45 -12.65 16.17 -3.10
N SER A 46 -13.16 15.60 -4.20
CA SER A 46 -14.30 16.16 -4.93
C SER A 46 -15.65 15.74 -4.35
N CYS A 47 -15.68 14.88 -3.33
CA CYS A 47 -16.89 14.43 -2.66
C CYS A 47 -17.34 15.34 -1.50
N PHE A 48 -16.52 16.33 -1.14
CA PHE A 48 -16.76 17.17 0.01
C PHE A 48 -16.74 18.65 -0.39
N ASP A 49 -17.64 19.41 0.21
CA ASP A 49 -17.72 20.86 0.13
C ASP A 49 -17.79 21.42 1.56
N PRO A 50 -16.79 22.19 2.02
CA PRO A 50 -15.61 22.64 1.28
C PRO A 50 -14.63 21.51 0.93
N LEU A 51 -13.82 21.73 -0.11
CA LEU A 51 -12.76 20.80 -0.50
C LEU A 51 -11.77 20.60 0.67
N PRO A 52 -11.46 19.36 1.04
CA PRO A 52 -10.55 19.11 2.14
C PRO A 52 -9.12 19.44 1.69
N PRO A 53 -8.32 20.14 2.50
CA PRO A 53 -6.90 20.28 2.25
C PRO A 53 -6.19 18.91 2.43
N LEU A 54 -4.94 18.79 1.99
CA LEU A 54 -4.22 17.50 2.06
C LEU A 54 -3.70 17.20 3.48
N ASP A 55 -3.44 18.24 4.26
CA ASP A 55 -2.89 18.16 5.61
C ASP A 55 -3.87 17.60 6.65
N VAL A 56 -5.18 17.69 6.41
CA VAL A 56 -6.22 17.09 7.25
C VAL A 56 -6.32 15.57 7.11
N PHE A 57 -5.60 14.96 6.18
CA PHE A 57 -5.47 13.50 6.11
C PHE A 57 -4.21 13.09 6.85
N THR A 58 -4.35 12.23 7.86
CA THR A 58 -3.23 11.57 8.55
C THR A 58 -3.19 10.10 8.14
N SER A 59 -2.01 9.49 8.18
CA SER A 59 -1.91 8.05 7.91
C SER A 59 -0.97 7.35 8.85
N TYR A 60 -1.24 6.09 9.11
CA TYR A 60 -0.37 5.23 9.89
C TYR A 60 -0.44 3.80 9.36
N GLN A 61 0.65 3.07 9.48
CA GLN A 61 0.74 1.70 9.02
C GLN A 61 0.32 0.78 10.16
N ASP A 62 -0.84 0.12 10.01
CA ASP A 62 -1.33 -0.86 10.97
C ASP A 62 -0.70 -2.24 10.74
N GLN A 63 -0.45 -2.59 9.48
CA GLN A 63 0.16 -3.86 9.08
C GLN A 63 1.13 -3.64 7.91
N PRO A 64 2.08 -4.57 7.67
CA PRO A 64 3.08 -4.41 6.59
C PRO A 64 2.47 -4.15 5.21
N HIS A 65 1.25 -4.64 4.97
CA HIS A 65 0.55 -4.52 3.69
C HIS A 65 -0.64 -3.54 3.71
N ARG A 66 -0.83 -2.77 4.79
CA ARG A 66 -2.00 -1.88 4.91
C ARG A 66 -1.70 -0.57 5.62
N TRP A 67 -2.01 0.52 4.94
CA TRP A 67 -2.12 1.84 5.53
C TRP A 67 -3.55 2.11 5.99
N ILE A 68 -3.67 2.81 7.10
CA ILE A 68 -4.92 3.43 7.55
C ILE A 68 -4.77 4.93 7.31
N VAL A 69 -5.78 5.55 6.69
CA VAL A 69 -5.82 6.99 6.43
C VAL A 69 -7.10 7.56 7.04
N GLU A 70 -6.94 8.52 7.93
CA GLU A 70 -8.04 9.23 8.57
C GLU A 70 -8.08 10.67 8.05
N GLY A 71 -9.22 11.09 7.50
CA GLY A 71 -9.43 12.49 7.16
C GLY A 71 -10.18 13.22 8.27
N ARG A 72 -9.54 14.15 8.96
CA ARG A 72 -10.16 15.01 9.98
C ARG A 72 -9.58 16.42 9.91
N GLY A 73 -10.45 17.41 9.77
CA GLY A 73 -10.09 18.82 9.77
C GLY A 73 -10.95 19.65 10.72
N GLU A 74 -10.62 20.93 10.80
CA GLU A 74 -11.38 21.93 11.54
C GLU A 74 -11.86 22.98 10.55
N LEU A 75 -13.13 23.36 10.65
CA LEU A 75 -13.73 24.42 9.85
C LEU A 75 -14.15 25.56 10.78
N GLU A 76 -13.62 26.76 10.53
CA GLU A 76 -14.09 27.95 11.24
C GLU A 76 -15.46 28.36 10.70
N SER A 77 -16.47 28.30 11.55
CA SER A 77 -17.80 28.83 11.28
C SER A 77 -17.79 30.35 11.28
N LEU A 78 -18.78 30.96 10.63
CA LEU A 78 -18.94 32.43 10.57
C LEU A 78 -19.05 33.11 11.95
N GLY A 79 -19.28 32.35 13.03
CA GLY A 79 -19.27 32.82 14.41
C GLY A 79 -17.94 32.70 15.15
N GLY A 80 -16.87 32.23 14.50
CA GLY A 80 -15.57 31.96 15.14
C GLY A 80 -15.51 30.64 15.92
N GLU A 81 -16.55 29.81 15.83
CA GLU A 81 -16.56 28.46 16.39
C GLU A 81 -15.88 27.49 15.42
N THR A 82 -14.97 26.67 15.90
CA THR A 82 -14.36 25.60 15.10
C THR A 82 -15.22 24.35 15.16
N GLU A 83 -15.68 23.87 14.00
CA GLU A 83 -16.37 22.59 13.86
C GLU A 83 -15.39 21.53 13.34
N THR A 84 -15.33 20.37 13.99
CA THR A 84 -14.54 19.25 13.50
C THR A 84 -15.26 18.57 12.34
N VAL A 85 -14.65 18.56 11.17
CA VAL A 85 -15.15 17.88 9.97
C VAL A 85 -14.40 16.56 9.79
N THR A 86 -15.14 15.47 9.54
CA THR A 86 -14.57 14.14 9.29
C THR A 86 -14.83 13.71 7.85
N TYR A 87 -13.78 13.32 7.14
CA TYR A 87 -13.80 12.86 5.74
C TYR A 87 -13.74 11.32 5.62
N GLY A 88 -13.85 10.63 6.75
CA GLY A 88 -13.93 9.18 6.86
C GLY A 88 -12.60 8.50 7.13
N LEU A 89 -12.70 7.19 7.38
CA LEU A 89 -11.57 6.29 7.61
C LEU A 89 -11.41 5.36 6.41
N TRP A 90 -10.18 5.24 5.92
CA TRP A 90 -9.87 4.54 4.67
C TRP A 90 -8.72 3.57 4.90
N PHE A 91 -8.77 2.43 4.21
CA PHE A 91 -7.65 1.51 4.10
C PHE A 91 -7.01 1.66 2.72
N VAL A 92 -5.68 1.63 2.67
CA VAL A 92 -4.92 1.59 1.42
C VAL A 92 -4.05 0.35 1.44
N ASP A 93 -4.25 -0.52 0.47
CA ASP A 93 -3.41 -1.70 0.29
C ASP A 93 -2.03 -1.29 -0.24
N VAL A 94 -0.96 -1.81 0.36
CA VAL A 94 0.42 -1.39 0.04
C VAL A 94 0.88 -1.91 -1.33
N GLU A 95 0.37 -3.08 -1.74
CA GLU A 95 0.82 -3.77 -2.95
C GLU A 95 0.08 -3.26 -4.19
N THR A 96 -1.24 -3.16 -4.09
CA THR A 96 -2.15 -2.75 -5.17
C THR A 96 -2.46 -1.25 -5.16
N GLY A 97 -2.32 -0.61 -3.99
CA GLY A 97 -2.80 0.75 -3.77
C GLY A 97 -4.31 0.86 -3.61
N ASP A 98 -5.07 -0.22 -3.67
CA ASP A 98 -6.53 -0.19 -3.63
C ASP A 98 -7.04 0.51 -2.36
N ILE A 99 -8.06 1.36 -2.54
CA ILE A 99 -8.63 2.17 -1.46
C ILE A 99 -9.95 1.55 -1.05
N THR A 100 -10.05 1.12 0.21
CA THR A 100 -11.28 0.54 0.78
C THR A 100 -11.86 1.44 1.87
N PRO A 101 -13.15 1.82 1.80
CA PRO A 101 -13.79 2.59 2.86
C PRO A 101 -13.98 1.74 4.13
N SER A 102 -13.51 2.24 5.29
CA SER A 102 -13.57 1.52 6.57
C SER A 102 -14.82 1.88 7.39
N ASP A 103 -15.18 3.17 7.43
CA ASP A 103 -16.29 3.66 8.24
C ASP A 103 -17.53 4.05 7.41
N ARG A 104 -18.58 4.52 8.09
CA ARG A 104 -19.85 4.88 7.43
C ARG A 104 -19.69 6.07 6.50
N LEU A 105 -18.92 7.09 6.90
CA LEU A 105 -18.70 8.29 6.08
C LEU A 105 -17.90 7.95 4.82
N ALA A 106 -16.82 7.18 4.95
CA ALA A 106 -16.04 6.71 3.81
C ALA A 106 -16.88 5.89 2.83
N ARG A 107 -17.77 5.01 3.34
CA ARG A 107 -18.68 4.23 2.48
C ARG A 107 -19.67 5.10 1.70
N ILE A 108 -20.19 6.16 2.32
CA ILE A 108 -21.09 7.10 1.65
C ILE A 108 -20.34 7.86 0.54
N ALA A 109 -19.13 8.35 0.84
CA ALA A 109 -18.29 9.02 -0.15
C ALA A 109 -17.93 8.07 -1.32
N ALA A 110 -17.48 6.85 -1.03
CA ALA A 110 -17.13 5.84 -2.02
C ALA A 110 -18.31 5.39 -2.90
N ALA A 111 -19.53 5.34 -2.34
CA ALA A 111 -20.73 4.99 -3.09
C ALA A 111 -21.12 6.07 -4.13
N ASN A 112 -20.62 7.29 -3.98
CA ASN A 112 -20.90 8.38 -4.91
C ASN A 112 -19.88 8.38 -6.07
N THR A 113 -20.17 7.59 -7.10
CA THR A 113 -19.32 7.46 -8.30
C THR A 113 -19.13 8.75 -9.10
N SER A 114 -19.99 9.76 -8.89
CA SER A 114 -19.83 11.07 -9.53
C SER A 114 -18.58 11.81 -9.03
N CYS A 115 -18.24 11.66 -7.75
CA CYS A 115 -17.15 12.37 -7.09
C CYS A 115 -15.97 11.46 -6.72
N PHE A 116 -16.23 10.21 -6.31
CA PHE A 116 -15.20 9.25 -5.95
C PHE A 116 -14.50 8.75 -7.21
N LYS A 117 -13.17 8.77 -7.20
CA LYS A 117 -12.32 8.29 -8.31
C LYS A 117 -11.29 7.32 -7.77
N GLU A 118 -11.32 6.08 -8.27
CA GLU A 118 -10.21 5.17 -8.02
C GLU A 118 -8.93 5.74 -8.68
N PRO A 119 -7.84 5.91 -7.92
CA PRO A 119 -6.57 6.44 -8.44
C PRO A 119 -5.78 5.42 -9.26
#